data_AF-A0A182R565-F1
#
_entry.id   AF-A0A182R565-F1
#
_cell.length_a   1.000
_cell.length_b   1.000
_cell.length_c   1.000
_cell.angle_alpha   90.00
_cell.angle_beta   90.00
_cell.angle_gamma   90.00
#
_symmetry.space_group_name_H-M   'P 1'
#
loop_
_entity.id
_entity.type
_entity.pdbx_description
1 polymer ?
#
loop_
_entity_poly.entity_id
_entity_poly.type
_entity_poly.pdbx_seq_one_letter_code
_entity_poly.pdbx_strand_id
1 'polypeptide(L)' 'MIEEECAEKLTGAQTAWRFIPPGTPHMGSSWERMVRTAKETLAVLQEGTRLTDEIVLTSILEAEDLVNSRPLTYVADE' A
#
# COMPACT_ATOMS: atom_id res chain seq x y z
N MET A 1 -2.05 -9.93 -18.53
CA MET A 1 -2.67 -11.24 -18.25
C MET A 1 -2.67 -11.64 -16.78
N ILE A 2 -1.58 -11.49 -16.00
CA ILE A 2 -1.64 -11.75 -14.53
C ILE A 2 -2.71 -10.88 -13.83
N GLU A 3 -2.86 -9.64 -14.28
CA GLU A 3 -3.79 -8.65 -13.71
C GLU A 3 -5.28 -8.97 -13.99
N GLU A 4 -5.58 -9.61 -15.12
CA GLU A 4 -6.95 -9.96 -15.52
C GLU A 4 -7.48 -11.14 -14.70
N GLU A 5 -6.65 -12.17 -14.47
CA GLU A 5 -7.02 -13.33 -13.65
C GLU A 5 -7.32 -12.92 -12.20
N CYS A 6 -6.53 -12.00 -11.63
CA CYS A 6 -6.78 -11.46 -10.30
C CYS A 6 -8.07 -10.63 -10.26
N ALA A 7 -8.31 -9.81 -11.29
CA ALA A 7 -9.53 -9.01 -11.36
C ALA A 7 -10.78 -9.90 -11.41
N GLU A 8 -10.76 -10.97 -12.20
CA GLU A 8 -11.87 -11.93 -12.24
C GLU A 8 -12.16 -12.54 -10.86
N LYS A 9 -11.12 -12.99 -10.15
CA LYS A 9 -11.27 -13.61 -8.83
C LYS A 9 -11.72 -12.65 -7.73
N LEU A 10 -11.40 -11.36 -7.86
CA LEU A 10 -11.63 -10.33 -6.84
C LEU A 10 -12.79 -9.39 -7.19
N THR A 11 -13.55 -9.67 -8.25
CA THR A 11 -14.73 -8.88 -8.62
C THR A 11 -15.93 -9.22 -7.74
N GLY A 12 -16.47 -8.20 -7.06
CA GLY A 12 -17.76 -8.26 -6.35
C GLY A 12 -18.79 -7.31 -6.98
N ALA A 13 -19.99 -7.24 -6.39
CA ALA A 13 -21.10 -6.43 -6.92
C ALA A 13 -20.79 -4.92 -7.02
N GLN A 14 -19.79 -4.43 -6.30
CA GLN A 14 -19.41 -3.01 -6.27
C GLN A 14 -17.96 -2.76 -6.73
N THR A 15 -17.31 -3.74 -7.35
CA THR A 15 -15.91 -3.63 -7.78
C THR A 15 -15.83 -3.15 -9.23
N ALA A 16 -15.05 -2.09 -9.49
CA ALA A 16 -14.72 -1.64 -10.84
C ALA A 16 -13.19 -1.56 -10.99
N TRP A 17 -12.63 -2.43 -11.83
CA TRP A 17 -11.20 -2.46 -12.13
C TRP A 17 -10.83 -1.38 -13.14
N ARG A 18 -9.77 -0.62 -12.85
CA ARG A 18 -9.20 0.40 -13.74
C ARG A 18 -7.69 0.24 -13.78
N PHE A 19 -7.17 -0.20 -14.91
CA PHE A 19 -5.73 -0.41 -15.12
C PHE A 19 -5.10 0.84 -15.73
N ILE A 20 -3.81 1.05 -15.42
CA ILE A 20 -3.04 2.16 -15.98
C ILE A 20 -2.84 1.91 -17.49
N PRO A 21 -3.26 2.85 -18.37
CA PRO A 21 -3.06 2.69 -19.80
C PRO A 21 -1.56 2.61 -20.18
N PRO A 22 -1.20 1.84 -21.21
CA PRO A 22 0.18 1.73 -21.66
C PRO A 22 0.74 3.11 -22.04
N GLY A 23 1.97 3.41 -21.60
CA GLY A 23 2.62 4.69 -21.86
C GLY A 23 2.16 5.86 -20.96
N THR A 24 1.33 5.60 -19.93
CA THR A 24 0.85 6.64 -18.99
C THR A 24 1.24 6.38 -17.54
N PRO A 25 2.53 6.18 -17.21
CA PRO A 25 2.97 5.84 -15.85
C PRO A 25 2.58 6.88 -14.79
N HIS A 26 2.44 8.15 -15.18
CA HIS A 26 2.01 9.24 -14.30
C HIS A 26 0.63 9.03 -13.67
N MET A 27 -0.25 8.21 -14.27
CA MET A 27 -1.56 7.86 -13.72
C MET A 27 -1.46 7.00 -12.45
N GLY A 28 -0.32 6.36 -12.19
CA GLY A 28 -0.05 5.59 -10.97
C GLY A 28 0.53 6.40 -9.81
N SER A 29 0.77 7.70 -9.98
CA SER A 29 1.56 8.53 -9.05
C SER A 29 1.10 8.50 -7.59
N SER A 30 -0.21 8.49 -7.33
CA SER A 30 -0.73 8.41 -5.96
C SER A 30 -0.45 7.05 -5.31
N TRP A 31 -0.60 5.96 -6.07
CA TRP A 31 -0.27 4.62 -5.61
C TRP A 31 1.22 4.47 -5.33
N GLU A 32 2.09 4.98 -6.21
CA GLU A 32 3.55 4.96 -6.01
C GLU A 32 3.96 5.71 -4.74
N ARG A 33 3.27 6.81 -4.41
CA ARG A 33 3.50 7.58 -3.18
C ARG A 33 3.08 6.80 -1.93
N MET A 34 1.96 6.06 -1.98
CA MET A 34 1.56 5.16 -0.89
C MET A 34 2.57 4.02 -0.71
N VAL A 35 3.03 3.38 -1.80
CA VAL A 35 4.07 2.33 -1.75
C VAL A 35 5.35 2.84 -1.10
N ARG A 36 5.76 4.07 -1.43
CA ARG A 36 6.91 4.72 -0.80
C ARG A 36 6.71 4.89 0.71
N THR A 37 5.56 5.40 1.12
CA THR A 37 5.23 5.62 2.54
C THR A 37 5.28 4.31 3.34
N ALA A 38 4.74 3.22 2.79
CA ALA A 38 4.79 1.90 3.41
C ALA A 38 6.24 1.38 3.54
N LYS A 39 7.06 1.53 2.49
CA LYS A 39 8.48 1.12 2.52
C LYS A 39 9.31 1.92 3.52
N GLU A 40 9.09 3.23 3.59
CA GLU A 40 9.75 4.10 4.57
C GLU A 40 9.37 3.71 5.99
N THR A 41 8.08 3.43 6.24
CA THR A 41 7.60 2.97 7.55
C THR A 41 8.26 1.64 7.95
N LEU A 42 8.30 0.67 7.04
CA LEU A 42 8.95 -0.62 7.28
C LEU A 42 10.45 -0.47 7.52
N ALA A 43 11.12 0.44 6.82
CA ALA A 43 12.55 0.68 7.00
C ALA A 43 12.88 1.15 8.42
N VAL A 44 12.04 2.02 9.00
CA VAL A 44 12.20 2.48 10.40
C VAL A 44 12.02 1.33 11.39
N LEU A 45 11.10 0.39 11.13
CA LEU A 45 10.83 -0.75 12.02
C LEU A 45 11.94 -1.82 11.99
N GLN A 46 12.74 -1.88 10.92
CA GLN A 46 13.72 -2.95 10.69
C GLN A 46 15.15 -2.64 11.17
N GLU A 47 15.44 -1.44 11.68
CA GLU A 47 16.80 -1.09 12.10
C GLU A 47 17.32 -2.01 13.23
N GLY A 48 18.27 -2.90 12.90
CA GLY A 48 19.03 -3.71 13.86
C GLY A 48 18.54 -5.13 14.13
N THR A 49 17.49 -5.61 13.45
CA THR A 49 16.88 -6.92 13.75
C THR A 49 17.07 -7.93 12.60
N ARG A 50 17.37 -9.20 12.95
CA ARG A 50 17.38 -10.30 11.98
C ARG A 50 15.94 -10.64 11.59
N LEU A 51 15.62 -10.55 10.29
CA LEU A 51 14.28 -10.81 9.79
C LEU A 51 13.94 -12.31 9.89
N THR A 52 12.96 -12.64 10.73
CA THR A 52 12.23 -13.92 10.70
C THR A 52 10.82 -13.70 10.15
N ASP A 53 10.13 -14.77 9.78
CA ASP A 53 8.77 -14.69 9.22
C ASP A 53 7.80 -13.98 10.19
N GLU A 54 7.92 -14.24 11.49
CA GLU A 54 7.09 -13.59 12.52
C GLU A 54 7.38 -12.10 12.65
N ILE A 55 8.66 -11.72 12.56
CA ILE A 55 9.09 -10.31 12.63
C ILE A 55 8.59 -9.57 11.39
N VAL A 56 8.70 -10.19 10.20
CA VAL A 56 8.18 -9.60 8.96
C VAL A 56 6.68 -9.40 9.05
N LEU A 57 5.92 -10.41 9.50
CA LEU A 57 4.48 -10.32 9.67
C LEU A 57 4.11 -9.19 10.63
N THR A 58 4.76 -9.13 11.79
CA THR A 58 4.49 -8.11 12.82
C THR A 58 4.83 -6.71 12.29
N SER A 59 5.98 -6.55 11.63
CA SER A 59 6.40 -5.26 11.06
C SER A 59 5.42 -4.74 10.01
N ILE A 60 4.83 -5.63 9.21
CA ILE A 60 3.81 -5.26 8.21
C ILE A 60 2.55 -4.76 8.90
N LEU A 61 2.08 -5.44 9.95
CA LEU A 61 0.89 -5.03 10.71
C LEU A 61 1.11 -3.67 11.39
N GLU A 62 2.27 -3.45 11.99
CA GLU A 62 2.62 -2.17 12.60
C GLU A 62 2.72 -1.04 11.57
N ALA A 63 3.30 -1.32 10.41
CA ALA A 63 3.37 -0.34 9.32
C ALA A 63 1.98 0.02 8.77
N GLU A 64 1.09 -0.96 8.64
CA GLU A 64 -0.30 -0.75 8.24
C GLU A 64 -1.03 0.16 9.22
N ASP A 65 -0.95 -0.13 10.53
CA ASP A 65 -1.58 0.67 11.58
C ASP A 65 -1.05 2.11 11.59
N LEU A 66 0.27 2.29 11.43
CA LEU A 66 0.87 3.63 11.38
C LEU A 66 0.40 4.45 10.18
N VAL A 67 0.29 3.83 9.00
CA VAL A 67 -0.16 4.51 7.78
C VAL A 67 -1.66 4.85 7.87
N ASN A 68 -2.48 3.94 8.41
CA ASN A 68 -3.94 4.10 8.47
C ASN A 68 -4.43 4.99 9.63
N SER A 69 -3.66 5.13 10.71
CA SER A 69 -4.02 5.96 11.87
C SER A 69 -3.82 7.46 11.62
N ARG A 70 -3.10 7.84 10.56
CA ARG A 70 -2.80 9.25 10.24
C ARG A 70 -3.73 9.78 9.15
N PRO A 71 -4.21 11.03 9.27
CA PRO A 71 -5.04 11.60 8.23
C PRO A 71 -4.22 11.81 6.95
N LEU A 72 -4.80 11.40 5.80
CA LEU A 72 -4.15 11.51 4.48
C LEU A 72 -3.94 12.96 4.03
N THR A 73 -4.67 13.88 4.63
CA THR A 73 -4.65 15.31 4.33
C THR A 73 -4.71 16.09 5.64
N TYR A 74 -4.33 17.36 5.60
CA TYR A 74 -4.50 18.25 6.74
C TYR A 74 -5.97 18.27 7.19
N VAL A 75 -6.20 18.08 8.49
CA VAL A 75 -7.49 18.27 9.14
C VAL A 75 -7.36 19.55 9.96
N ALA A 76 -8.17 20.56 9.64
CA ALA A 76 -8.24 21.77 10.45
C ALA A 76 -8.96 21.45 11.77
N ASP A 77 -8.48 22.04 12.86
CA ASP A 77 -9.24 22.11 14.12
C ASP A 77 -10.45 23.04 13.91
N GLU A 78 -11.60 22.69 14.49
CA GLU A 78 -12.82 23.53 14.47
C GLU A 78 -12.66 24.84 15.27
#